data_AF-A0A316FYQ9-F1
#
_entry.id   AF-A0A316FYQ9-F1
#
_cell.length_a   1.000
_cell.length_b   1.000
_cell.length_c   1.000
_cell.angle_alpha   90.00
_cell.angle_beta   90.00
_cell.angle_gamma   90.00
#
_symmetry.space_group_name_H-M   'P 1'
#
loop_
_entity.id
_entity.type
_entity.pdbx_description
1 polymer ?
#
loop_
_entity_poly.entity_id
_entity_poly.type
_entity_poly.pdbx_seq_one_letter_code
_entity_poly.pdbx_strand_id
1 'polypeptide(L)' 'MKQRIRFISVSALAVTTLLLMGCVNSTPGQSYVVDSDKVYAIEKAAKTSSTNVDVIWVNPPRKRVKID' A
#
# COMPACT_ATOMS: atom_id res chain seq x y z
N MET A 1 -49.00 1.08 -23.04
CA MET A 1 -47.89 0.10 -22.95
C MET A 1 -46.49 0.70 -23.15
N LYS A 2 -46.25 1.54 -24.18
CA LYS A 2 -44.94 2.17 -24.46
C LYS A 2 -44.29 2.94 -23.29
N GLN A 3 -45.09 3.62 -22.47
CA GLN A 3 -44.58 4.45 -21.37
C GLN A 3 -44.03 3.61 -20.21
N ARG A 4 -44.66 2.48 -19.88
CA ARG A 4 -44.18 1.53 -18.85
C ARG A 4 -42.86 0.86 -19.26
N ILE A 5 -42.69 0.55 -20.54
CA ILE A 5 -41.43 -0.02 -21.08
C ILE A 5 -40.27 0.97 -20.96
N ARG A 6 -40.51 2.27 -21.20
CA ARG A 6 -39.50 3.34 -21.02
C ARG A 6 -39.10 3.54 -19.55
N PHE A 7 -40.03 3.40 -18.61
CA PHE A 7 -39.71 3.49 -17.17
C PHE A 7 -38.91 2.27 -16.69
N ILE A 8 -39.24 1.07 -17.18
CA ILE A 8 -38.49 -0.16 -16.87
C ILE A 8 -37.07 -0.08 -17.44
N SER A 9 -36.88 0.46 -18.65
CA SER A 9 -35.54 0.61 -19.23
C SER A 9 -34.66 1.63 -18.49
N VAL A 10 -35.23 2.75 -18.02
CA VAL A 10 -34.48 3.78 -17.28
C VAL A 10 -34.08 3.29 -15.89
N SER A 11 -34.98 2.59 -15.20
CA SER A 11 -34.68 2.01 -13.89
C SER A 11 -33.66 0.86 -13.97
N ALA A 12 -33.75 0.00 -14.99
CA ALA A 12 -32.75 -1.03 -15.23
C ALA A 12 -31.35 -0.43 -15.51
N LEU A 13 -31.28 0.66 -16.28
CA LEU A 13 -30.01 1.34 -16.57
C LEU A 13 -29.39 1.95 -15.31
N ALA A 14 -30.21 2.57 -14.45
CA ALA A 14 -29.76 3.16 -13.19
C ALA A 14 -29.27 2.11 -12.16
N VAL A 15 -29.93 0.95 -12.09
CA VAL A 15 -29.47 -0.16 -11.23
C VAL A 15 -28.15 -0.73 -11.73
N THR A 16 -27.99 -0.83 -13.05
CA THR A 16 -26.75 -1.33 -13.66
C THR A 16 -25.57 -0.39 -13.40
N THR A 17 -25.78 0.94 -13.49
CA THR A 17 -24.71 1.91 -13.21
C THR A 17 -24.31 1.94 -11.75
N LEU A 18 -25.24 1.76 -10.80
CA LEU A 18 -24.90 1.66 -9.38
C LEU A 18 -24.06 0.41 -9.06
N LEU A 19 -24.33 -0.73 -9.72
CA LEU A 19 -23.57 -1.97 -9.51
C LEU A 19 -22.13 -1.89 -10.04
N LEU A 20 -21.85 -1.03 -11.03
CA LEU A 20 -20.53 -0.84 -11.62
C LEU A 20 -19.60 0.09 -10.81
N MET A 21 -20.12 0.85 -9.82
CA MET A 21 -19.30 1.77 -9.00
C MET A 21 -18.56 1.06 -7.84
N GLY A 22 -18.79 -0.24 -7.62
CA GLY A 22 -18.25 -0.98 -6.47
C GLY A 22 -16.81 -1.51 -6.59
N CYS A 23 -16.14 -1.37 -7.73
CA CYS A 23 -14.92 -2.13 -8.03
C CYS A 23 -13.58 -1.38 -7.98
N VAL A 24 -13.50 -0.13 -7.52
CA VAL A 24 -12.26 0.69 -7.66
C VAL A 24 -11.41 0.81 -6.38
N ASN A 25 -11.57 -0.09 -5.41
CA ASN A 25 -10.73 -0.10 -4.20
C ASN A 25 -9.65 -1.18 -4.27
N SER A 26 -8.63 -0.98 -5.11
CA SER A 26 -7.39 -1.71 -4.99
C SER A 26 -6.70 -1.29 -3.69
N THR A 27 -6.54 -2.21 -2.74
CA THR A 27 -5.75 -1.94 -1.55
C THR A 27 -4.29 -1.89 -1.99
N PRO A 28 -3.58 -0.76 -1.83
CA PRO A 28 -2.17 -0.67 -2.24
C PRO A 28 -1.37 -1.72 -1.47
N GLY A 29 -0.61 -2.53 -2.22
CA GLY A 29 0.22 -3.57 -1.66
C GLY A 29 1.19 -2.99 -0.64
N GLN A 30 1.47 -3.73 0.43
CA GLN A 30 2.50 -3.35 1.41
C GLN A 30 3.72 -4.23 1.18
N SER A 31 4.89 -3.62 0.98
CA SER A 31 6.18 -4.32 1.01
C SER A 31 6.97 -3.91 2.24
N TYR A 32 7.82 -4.82 2.71
CA TYR A 32 8.83 -4.52 3.72
C TYR A 32 10.17 -4.30 3.02
N VAL A 33 10.73 -3.11 3.14
CA VAL A 33 12.06 -2.77 2.65
C VAL A 33 13.00 -2.52 3.82
N VAL A 34 14.30 -2.68 3.61
CA VAL A 34 15.31 -2.35 4.63
C VAL A 34 15.25 -0.85 4.91
N ASP A 35 15.32 -0.49 6.19
CA ASP A 35 15.31 0.90 6.64
C ASP A 35 16.74 1.45 6.70
N SER A 36 17.22 1.95 5.56
CA SER A 36 18.60 2.43 5.39
C SER A 36 18.99 3.53 6.38
N ASP A 37 18.06 4.38 6.78
CA ASP A 37 18.32 5.49 7.71
C ASP A 37 18.70 4.95 9.10
N LYS A 38 17.99 3.91 9.55
CA LYS A 38 18.28 3.24 10.83
C LYS A 38 19.55 2.42 10.77
N VAL A 39 19.76 1.70 9.66
CA VAL A 39 21.00 0.94 9.43
C VAL A 39 22.20 1.88 9.53
N TYR A 40 22.16 3.00 8.80
CA TYR A 40 23.22 4.00 8.81
C TYR A 40 23.45 4.61 10.20
N ALA A 41 22.38 4.96 10.92
CA ALA A 41 22.50 5.52 12.26
C ALA A 41 23.20 4.56 13.23
N ILE A 42 22.87 3.26 13.17
CA ILE A 42 23.46 2.23 14.03
C ILE A 42 24.92 1.96 13.65
N GLU A 43 25.21 1.84 12.36
CA GLU A 43 26.58 1.66 11.87
C GLU A 43 27.47 2.85 12.21
N LYS A 44 26.94 4.08 12.06
CA LYS A 44 27.65 5.29 12.47
C LYS A 44 27.93 5.28 13.97
N ALA A 45 26.92 4.97 14.80
CA ALA A 45 27.09 4.90 16.24
C ALA A 45 28.15 3.88 16.65
N ALA A 46 28.15 2.70 16.03
CA ALA A 46 29.12 1.64 16.27
C ALA A 46 30.56 2.10 15.95
N LYS A 47 30.76 2.76 14.81
CA LYS A 47 32.07 3.32 14.42
C LYS A 47 32.53 4.46 15.31
N THR A 48 31.60 5.27 15.84
CA THR A 48 31.92 6.38 16.76
C THR A 48 32.05 5.95 18.22
N SER A 49 31.75 4.69 18.54
CA SER A 49 31.90 4.17 19.90
C SER A 49 33.39 4.09 20.27
N SER A 50 33.69 4.14 21.57
CA SER A 50 35.07 4.04 22.07
C SER A 50 35.78 2.75 21.65
N THR A 51 35.03 1.69 21.37
CA THR A 51 35.54 0.38 20.97
C THR A 51 35.61 0.20 19.45
N ASN A 52 34.96 1.09 18.67
CA ASN A 52 34.92 1.04 17.20
C ASN A 52 34.64 -0.37 16.65
N VAL A 53 33.40 -0.82 16.81
CA VAL A 53 32.98 -2.18 16.47
C VAL A 53 32.31 -2.26 15.10
N ASP A 54 32.47 -3.41 14.44
CA ASP A 54 31.75 -3.72 13.20
C ASP A 54 30.34 -4.26 13.49
N VAL A 55 29.39 -3.87 12.64
CA VAL A 55 27.99 -4.31 12.73
C VAL A 55 27.72 -5.31 11.62
N ILE A 56 27.28 -6.51 11.99
CA ILE A 56 26.87 -7.56 11.04
C ILE A 56 25.38 -7.81 11.21
N TRP A 57 24.63 -7.63 10.12
CA TRP A 57 23.17 -7.77 10.12
C TRP A 57 22.73 -9.19 9.76
N VAL A 58 22.16 -9.91 10.74
CA VAL A 58 21.45 -11.17 10.47
C VAL A 58 19.99 -10.91 10.06
N ASN A 59 19.36 -9.89 10.66
CA ASN A 59 18.04 -9.41 10.29
C ASN A 59 18.01 -7.87 10.41
N PRO A 60 18.24 -7.13 9.31
CA PRO A 60 18.34 -5.68 9.38
C PRO A 60 16.98 -5.03 9.69
N PRO A 61 16.95 -3.79 10.22
CA PRO A 61 15.74 -3.02 10.42
C PRO A 61 14.97 -2.87 9.12
N ARG A 62 13.64 -3.03 9.17
CA ARG A 62 12.76 -2.91 7.99
C ARG A 62 11.63 -1.92 8.25
N LYS A 63 11.18 -1.25 7.20
CA LYS A 63 10.01 -0.36 7.18
C LYS A 63 8.99 -0.81 6.14
N ARG A 64 7.73 -0.50 6.41
CA ARG A 64 6.64 -0.73 5.46
C ARG A 64 6.61 0.39 4.44
N VAL A 65 6.52 0.03 3.17
CA VAL A 65 6.33 0.95 2.06
C VAL A 65 5.11 0.52 1.25
N LYS A 66 4.34 1.51 0.79
CA LYS A 66 3.29 1.29 -0.20
C LYS A 66 3.97 0.94 -1.52
N ILE A 67 3.50 -0.13 -2.14
CA ILE A 67 3.79 -0.45 -3.52
C ILE A 67 2.59 0.06 -4.31
N ASP A 68 2.86 0.93 -5.26
CA ASP A 68 1.86 1.42 -6.22
C ASP A 68 1.60 0.37 -7.31
#